data_AF-A0A7C4UES2-F1
#
_entry.id   AF-A0A7C4UES2-F1
#
_cell.length_a   1.000
_cell.length_b   1.000
_cell.length_c   1.000
_cell.angle_alpha   90.00
_cell.angle_beta   90.00
_cell.angle_gamma   90.00
#
_symmetry.space_group_name_H-M   'P 1'
#
loop_
_entity.id
_entity.type
_entity.pdbx_description
1 polymer ?
#
loop_
_entity_poly.entity_id
_entity_poly.type
_entity_poly.pdbx_seq_one_letter_code
_entity_poly.pdbx_strand_id
1 'polypeptide(L)'
;MSLLDDQIIRSSLLQAWAESKPGTFEAHEEGGFILRDTDGALRVERWPRGGQNEIFVPLHPGGKRGDATIVATFHTHPNVGPDFQQEPSLTDIRAVRDDAELSHAEFEGEYVISHEQVYRIETDGRVRTIGETKTVLKID
;
A
#
# COMPACT_ATOMS: atom_id res chain seq x y z
N MET A 1 7.08 -9.16 13.97
CA MET A 1 8.04 -8.52 13.07
C MET A 1 7.21 -7.74 12.06
N SER A 2 7.46 -6.45 11.86
CA SER A 2 6.66 -5.64 10.94
C SER A 2 7.02 -5.99 9.50
N LEU A 3 6.06 -5.97 8.55
CA LEU A 3 6.37 -6.11 7.12
C LEU A 3 7.37 -5.04 6.64
N LEU A 4 7.41 -3.87 7.30
CA LEU A 4 8.31 -2.76 6.96
C LEU A 4 9.75 -2.95 7.47
N ASP A 5 9.98 -3.92 8.37
CA ASP A 5 11.33 -4.32 8.79
C ASP A 5 12.04 -5.10 7.68
N ASP A 6 11.26 -5.80 6.84
CA ASP A 6 11.75 -6.60 5.72
C ASP A 6 12.34 -5.69 4.61
N GLN A 7 13.58 -6.01 4.19
CA GLN A 7 14.29 -5.21 3.20
C GLN A 7 13.67 -5.31 1.81
N ILE A 8 13.13 -6.47 1.42
CA ILE A 8 12.50 -6.67 0.11
C ILE A 8 11.26 -5.80 0.04
N ILE A 9 10.40 -5.87 1.06
CA ILE A 9 9.17 -5.08 1.12
C ILE A 9 9.48 -3.59 1.08
N ARG A 10 10.34 -3.09 1.98
CA ARG A 10 10.70 -1.68 2.00
C ARG A 10 11.28 -1.19 0.68
N SER A 11 12.12 -2.00 0.02
CA SER A 11 12.71 -1.61 -1.28
C SER A 11 11.65 -1.54 -2.38
N SER A 12 10.68 -2.46 -2.40
CA SER A 12 9.56 -2.43 -3.35
C SER A 12 8.60 -1.25 -3.10
N LEU A 13 8.36 -0.89 -1.83
CA LEU A 13 7.58 0.30 -1.49
C LEU A 13 8.31 1.60 -1.88
N LEU A 14 9.63 1.66 -1.65
CA LEU A 14 10.46 2.78 -2.10
C LEU A 14 10.45 2.91 -3.63
N GLN A 15 10.54 1.79 -4.34
CA GLN A 15 10.41 1.79 -5.80
C GLN A 15 9.03 2.33 -6.24
N ALA A 16 7.96 1.90 -5.58
CA ALA A 16 6.60 2.45 -5.80
C ALA A 16 6.58 3.97 -5.69
N TRP A 17 7.17 4.46 -4.61
CA TRP A 17 7.16 5.87 -4.26
C TRP A 17 8.02 6.70 -5.22
N ALA A 18 9.12 6.16 -5.73
CA ALA A 18 9.90 6.83 -6.76
C ALA A 18 9.15 6.86 -8.11
N GLU A 19 8.52 5.74 -8.48
CA GLU A 19 7.76 5.59 -9.72
C GLU A 19 6.51 6.48 -9.75
N SER A 20 5.88 6.73 -8.59
CA SER A 20 4.72 7.62 -8.45
C SER A 20 5.03 9.11 -8.69
N LYS A 21 6.30 9.48 -8.88
CA LYS A 21 6.79 10.84 -9.18
C LYS A 21 6.23 11.93 -8.25
N PRO A 22 6.45 11.81 -6.93
CA PRO A 22 5.84 12.66 -5.92
C PRO A 22 6.18 14.14 -6.09
N GLY A 23 5.18 14.99 -5.90
CA GLY A 23 5.33 16.45 -6.01
C GLY A 23 5.51 16.99 -7.43
N THR A 24 5.33 16.17 -8.47
CA THR A 24 5.44 16.59 -9.88
C THR A 24 4.08 16.63 -10.58
N PHE A 25 4.00 17.23 -11.76
CA PHE A 25 2.80 17.20 -12.60
C PHE A 25 2.51 15.80 -13.20
N GLU A 26 3.48 14.90 -13.16
CA GLU A 26 3.37 13.51 -13.62
C GLU A 26 3.06 12.54 -12.47
N ALA A 27 2.76 13.09 -11.29
CA ALA A 27 2.41 12.32 -10.12
C ALA A 27 1.21 11.42 -10.40
N HIS A 28 1.30 10.17 -10.00
CA HIS A 28 0.24 9.18 -10.15
C HIS A 28 0.35 8.09 -9.10
N GLU A 29 -0.80 7.59 -8.66
CA GLU A 29 -0.86 6.55 -7.67
C GLU A 29 -0.30 5.23 -8.21
N GLU A 30 0.35 4.53 -7.31
CA GLU A 30 1.07 3.30 -7.52
C GLU A 30 0.73 2.38 -6.35
N GLY A 31 0.46 1.10 -6.61
CA GLY A 31 0.02 0.17 -5.56
C GLY A 31 0.39 -1.28 -5.81
N GLY A 32 0.03 -2.14 -4.86
CA GLY A 32 0.37 -3.56 -4.95
C GLY A 32 -0.08 -4.41 -3.77
N PHE A 33 0.05 -5.72 -3.96
CA PHE A 33 -0.07 -6.72 -2.92
C PHE A 33 1.29 -7.01 -2.30
N ILE A 34 1.33 -7.14 -0.98
CA ILE A 34 2.42 -7.80 -0.25
C ILE A 34 1.98 -9.23 0.00
N LEU A 35 2.74 -10.17 -0.54
CA LEU A 35 2.39 -11.59 -0.60
C LEU A 35 3.35 -12.40 0.26
N ARG A 36 2.81 -13.45 0.89
CA ARG A 36 3.58 -14.53 1.52
C ARG A 36 3.40 -15.81 0.72
N ASP A 37 4.50 -16.31 0.17
CA ASP A 37 4.54 -17.58 -0.55
C ASP A 37 4.47 -18.77 0.44
N THR A 38 4.28 -19.99 -0.07
CA THR A 38 4.06 -21.19 0.76
C THR A 38 5.27 -21.63 1.58
N ASP A 39 6.46 -21.18 1.21
CA ASP A 39 7.71 -21.35 1.96
C ASP A 39 7.94 -20.24 3.02
N GLY A 40 7.02 -19.28 3.11
CA GLY A 40 7.07 -18.14 4.03
C GLY A 40 7.82 -16.93 3.47
N ALA A 41 8.36 -16.98 2.25
CA ALA A 41 9.02 -15.84 1.63
C ALA A 41 8.04 -14.69 1.36
N LEU A 42 8.53 -13.45 1.50
CA LEU A 42 7.78 -12.24 1.22
C LEU A 42 8.14 -11.68 -0.16
N ARG A 43 7.14 -11.23 -0.91
CA ARG A 43 7.33 -10.51 -2.18
C ARG A 43 6.24 -9.47 -2.41
N VAL A 44 6.48 -8.58 -3.36
CA VAL A 44 5.49 -7.60 -3.82
C VAL A 44 5.02 -7.94 -5.23
N GLU A 45 3.71 -7.88 -5.43
CA GLU A 45 3.09 -7.91 -6.76
C GLU A 45 2.44 -6.56 -7.05
N ARG A 46 2.94 -5.85 -8.06
CA ARG A 46 2.44 -4.52 -8.46
C ARG A 46 1.06 -4.63 -9.08
N TRP A 47 0.18 -3.70 -8.72
CA TRP A 47 -1.06 -3.49 -9.46
C TRP A 47 -0.78 -2.89 -10.84
N PRO A 48 -1.67 -3.08 -11.83
CA PRO A 48 -1.61 -2.32 -13.07
C PRO A 48 -1.61 -0.83 -12.78
N ARG A 49 -0.67 -0.11 -13.39
CA ARG A 49 -0.63 1.36 -13.32
C ARG A 49 -1.93 1.93 -13.89
N GLY A 50 -2.62 2.73 -13.09
CA GLY A 50 -3.79 3.48 -13.56
C GLY A 50 -3.43 4.85 -14.10
N GLY A 51 -4.44 5.74 -14.15
CA GLY A 51 -4.26 7.15 -14.45
C GLY A 51 -3.62 7.93 -13.30
N GLN A 52 -4.03 9.18 -13.09
CA GLN A 52 -3.51 10.02 -11.98
C GLN A 52 -3.83 9.42 -10.61
N ASN A 53 -5.10 9.47 -10.19
CA ASN A 53 -5.53 8.99 -8.87
C ASN A 53 -6.35 7.70 -8.98
N GLU A 54 -6.10 6.95 -10.05
CA GLU A 54 -6.86 5.74 -10.35
C GLU A 54 -5.98 4.54 -10.02
N ILE A 55 -6.48 3.68 -9.15
CA ILE A 55 -5.87 2.41 -8.81
C ILE A 55 -6.75 1.27 -9.31
N PHE A 56 -6.13 0.28 -9.96
CA PHE A 56 -6.82 -0.92 -10.41
C PHE A 56 -6.39 -2.10 -9.55
N VAL A 57 -7.20 -2.45 -8.55
CA VAL A 57 -6.92 -3.59 -7.68
C VAL A 57 -7.27 -4.89 -8.43
N PRO A 58 -6.30 -5.79 -8.71
CA PRO A 58 -6.59 -7.06 -9.35
C PRO A 58 -7.47 -7.96 -8.47
N LEU A 59 -8.29 -8.81 -9.09
CA LEU A 59 -9.07 -9.83 -8.37
C LEU A 59 -8.18 -10.73 -7.53
N HIS A 60 -8.64 -11.07 -6.33
CA HIS A 60 -7.87 -11.83 -5.36
C HIS A 60 -8.77 -12.80 -4.56
N PRO A 61 -9.40 -13.77 -5.24
CA PRO A 61 -10.32 -14.69 -4.59
C PRO A 61 -9.61 -15.46 -3.46
N GLY A 62 -10.27 -15.52 -2.30
CA GLY A 62 -9.76 -16.14 -1.08
C GLY A 62 -8.62 -15.36 -0.41
N GLY A 63 -8.43 -14.08 -0.73
CA GLY A 63 -7.31 -13.27 -0.22
C GLY A 63 -5.95 -13.70 -0.76
N LYS A 64 -5.92 -14.20 -2.01
CA LYS A 64 -4.73 -14.82 -2.60
C LYS A 64 -4.39 -14.33 -4.00
N ARG A 65 -3.11 -14.49 -4.35
CA ARG A 65 -2.58 -14.40 -5.70
C ARG A 65 -1.89 -15.72 -6.05
N GLY A 66 -2.62 -16.60 -6.74
CA GLY A 66 -2.20 -18.00 -6.91
C GLY A 66 -2.20 -18.73 -5.57
N ASP A 67 -1.09 -19.38 -5.22
CA ASP A 67 -0.94 -20.07 -3.93
C ASP A 67 -0.48 -19.14 -2.79
N ALA A 68 -0.10 -17.91 -3.11
CA ALA A 68 0.43 -16.94 -2.14
C ALA A 68 -0.70 -16.17 -1.42
N THR A 69 -0.57 -16.03 -0.11
CA THR A 69 -1.50 -15.26 0.74
C THR A 69 -1.18 -13.78 0.68
N ILE A 70 -2.18 -12.93 0.50
CA ILE A 70 -2.03 -11.47 0.62
C ILE A 70 -1.98 -11.12 2.10
N VAL A 71 -0.84 -10.61 2.57
CA VAL A 71 -0.67 -10.25 3.99
C VAL A 71 -0.82 -8.75 4.24
N ALA A 72 -0.68 -7.93 3.21
CA ALA A 72 -1.01 -6.50 3.22
C ALA A 72 -1.21 -5.98 1.79
N THR A 73 -1.84 -4.83 1.64
CA THR A 73 -1.82 -4.03 0.41
C THR A 73 -1.07 -2.72 0.63
N PHE A 74 -0.79 -1.99 -0.44
CA PHE A 74 -0.33 -0.61 -0.33
C PHE A 74 -0.73 0.20 -1.56
N HIS A 75 -0.78 1.52 -1.38
CA HIS A 75 -0.75 2.49 -2.47
C HIS A 75 -0.06 3.79 -2.06
N THR A 76 0.21 4.65 -3.04
CA THR A 76 0.89 5.93 -2.84
C THR A 76 -0.08 7.10 -3.03
N HIS A 77 0.08 8.16 -2.24
CA HIS A 77 -0.55 9.47 -2.44
C HIS A 77 0.55 10.49 -2.80
N PRO A 78 1.00 10.54 -4.07
CA PRO A 78 2.14 11.36 -4.49
C PRO A 78 1.80 12.83 -4.75
N ASN A 79 0.53 13.13 -5.00
CA ASN A 79 0.06 14.46 -5.35
C ASN A 79 0.08 15.37 -4.11
N VAL A 80 0.62 16.57 -4.25
CA VAL A 80 0.69 17.57 -3.17
C VAL A 80 -0.09 18.83 -3.57
N GLY A 81 -0.64 19.53 -2.59
CA GLY A 81 -1.41 20.76 -2.81
C GLY A 81 -2.74 20.76 -2.05
N PRO A 82 -3.48 21.88 -2.06
CA PRO A 82 -4.70 22.04 -1.28
C PRO A 82 -5.84 21.12 -1.74
N ASP A 83 -5.79 20.64 -2.97
CA ASP A 83 -6.83 19.78 -3.57
C ASP A 83 -6.58 18.28 -3.36
N PHE A 84 -5.47 17.90 -2.72
CA PHE A 84 -5.06 16.50 -2.55
C PHE A 84 -4.99 16.09 -1.08
N GLN A 85 -5.62 14.97 -0.75
CA GLN A 85 -5.63 14.42 0.60
C GLN A 85 -4.39 13.53 0.82
N GLN A 86 -3.56 13.87 1.81
CA GLN A 86 -2.38 13.05 2.16
C GLN A 86 -2.73 11.85 3.04
N GLU A 87 -3.68 12.01 3.94
CA GLU A 87 -4.21 10.91 4.77
C GLU A 87 -5.11 9.98 3.93
N PRO A 88 -5.29 8.72 4.35
CA PRO A 88 -6.30 7.84 3.75
C PRO A 88 -7.66 8.51 3.67
N SER A 89 -8.27 8.49 2.49
CA SER A 89 -9.63 8.96 2.25
C SER A 89 -10.65 7.99 2.84
N LEU A 90 -11.91 8.44 2.95
CA LEU A 90 -13.01 7.54 3.33
C LEU A 90 -13.21 6.40 2.32
N THR A 91 -12.82 6.60 1.05
CA THR A 91 -12.88 5.55 0.03
C THR A 91 -11.84 4.48 0.31
N ASP A 92 -10.60 4.86 0.62
CA ASP A 92 -9.52 3.93 0.95
C ASP A 92 -9.89 3.12 2.21
N ILE A 93 -10.39 3.81 3.25
CA ILE A 93 -10.81 3.17 4.50
C ILE A 93 -11.91 2.12 4.26
N ARG A 94 -12.89 2.44 3.42
CA ARG A 94 -13.97 1.50 3.08
C ARG A 94 -13.48 0.36 2.21
N ALA A 95 -12.58 0.62 1.26
CA ALA A 95 -12.01 -0.41 0.40
C ALA A 95 -11.35 -1.50 1.24
N VAL A 96 -10.56 -1.13 2.25
CA VAL A 96 -9.92 -2.11 3.14
C VAL A 96 -10.91 -2.79 4.08
N ARG A 97 -11.81 -2.03 4.72
CA ARG A 97 -12.74 -2.57 5.72
C ARG A 97 -13.80 -3.49 5.12
N ASP A 98 -14.28 -3.16 3.93
CA ASP A 98 -15.42 -3.83 3.29
C ASP A 98 -14.99 -4.93 2.30
N ASP A 99 -13.68 -5.14 2.08
CA ASP A 99 -13.18 -6.24 1.25
C ASP A 99 -13.32 -7.59 1.97
N ALA A 100 -14.30 -8.38 1.53
CA ALA A 100 -14.59 -9.67 2.11
C ALA A 100 -13.43 -10.68 1.93
N GLU A 101 -12.64 -10.55 0.86
CA GLU A 101 -11.56 -11.49 0.55
C GLU A 101 -10.31 -11.21 1.39
N LEU A 102 -10.12 -9.96 1.84
CA LEU A 102 -9.02 -9.53 2.71
C LEU A 102 -9.40 -9.44 4.20
N SER A 103 -10.37 -10.24 4.63
CA SER A 103 -10.84 -10.27 6.02
C SER A 103 -10.17 -11.35 6.91
N HIS A 104 -9.19 -12.08 6.35
CA HIS A 104 -8.55 -13.21 7.04
C HIS A 104 -7.47 -12.76 8.04
N ALA A 105 -7.18 -13.60 9.04
CA ALA A 105 -6.31 -13.26 10.17
C ALA A 105 -4.86 -12.90 9.80
N GLU A 106 -4.35 -13.36 8.65
CA GLU A 106 -3.01 -13.02 8.18
C GLU A 106 -2.89 -11.65 7.51
N PHE A 107 -4.02 -11.01 7.16
CA PHE A 107 -4.02 -9.69 6.51
C PHE A 107 -3.95 -8.59 7.56
N GLU A 108 -2.90 -7.77 7.54
CA GLU A 108 -2.68 -6.72 8.54
C GLU A 108 -3.22 -5.34 8.14
N GLY A 109 -3.71 -5.20 6.90
CA GLY A 109 -4.28 -3.96 6.38
C GLY A 109 -3.55 -3.41 5.16
N GLU A 110 -3.78 -2.12 4.90
CA GLU A 110 -3.19 -1.40 3.77
C GLU A 110 -2.25 -0.29 4.23
N TYR A 111 -1.09 -0.19 3.59
CA TYR A 111 -0.17 0.93 3.77
C TYR A 111 -0.45 2.04 2.76
N VAL A 112 -0.71 3.25 3.25
CA VAL A 112 -0.83 4.45 2.41
C VAL A 112 0.43 5.28 2.55
N ILE A 113 1.20 5.39 1.46
CA ILE A 113 2.47 6.10 1.43
C ILE A 113 2.23 7.49 0.87
N SER A 114 2.18 8.49 1.76
CA SER A 114 2.01 9.90 1.39
C SER A 114 3.35 10.63 1.35
N HIS A 115 3.34 11.91 0.99
CA HIS A 115 4.55 12.72 0.90
C HIS A 115 5.31 12.82 2.24
N GLU A 116 4.60 13.04 3.34
CA GLU A 116 5.23 13.23 4.65
C GLU A 116 5.15 12.02 5.56
N GLN A 117 4.06 11.24 5.48
CA GLN A 117 3.76 10.17 6.42
C GLN A 117 3.39 8.86 5.71
N VAL A 118 3.70 7.74 6.35
CA VAL A 118 3.11 6.43 6.03
C VAL A 118 2.00 6.16 7.03
N TYR A 119 0.85 5.77 6.51
CA TYR A 119 -0.31 5.34 7.30
C TYR A 119 -0.54 3.85 7.11
N ARG A 120 -1.25 3.25 8.06
CA ARG A 120 -1.87 1.93 7.89
C ARG A 120 -3.36 2.01 8.17
N ILE A 121 -4.16 1.55 7.22
CA ILE A 121 -5.58 1.29 7.40
C ILE A 121 -5.71 -0.14 7.92
N GLU A 122 -6.21 -0.32 9.14
CA GLU A 122 -6.45 -1.62 9.73
C GLU A 122 -7.77 -2.22 9.19
N THR A 123 -7.95 -3.54 9.33
CA THR A 123 -9.13 -4.26 8.79
C THR A 123 -10.46 -3.84 9.38
N ASP A 124 -10.46 -3.18 10.54
CA ASP A 124 -11.65 -2.56 11.14
C ASP A 124 -11.92 -1.12 10.66
N GLY A 125 -11.09 -0.61 9.74
CA GLY A 125 -11.14 0.74 9.20
C GLY A 125 -10.44 1.80 10.05
N ARG A 126 -9.77 1.44 11.15
CA ARG A 126 -8.97 2.42 11.92
C ARG A 126 -7.69 2.77 11.15
N VAL A 127 -7.38 4.06 11.09
CA VAL A 127 -6.13 4.57 10.50
C VAL A 127 -5.10 4.78 11.61
N ARG A 128 -3.86 4.34 11.38
CA ARG A 128 -2.71 4.64 12.24
C ARG A 128 -1.61 5.29 11.43
N THR A 129 -0.99 6.34 12.00
CA THR A 129 0.29 6.83 11.50
C THR A 129 1.39 5.86 11.90
N ILE A 130 2.17 5.41 10.91
CA ILE A 130 3.32 4.53 11.10
C ILE A 130 4.58 5.35 11.35
N GLY A 131 4.75 6.45 10.61
CA GLY A 131 5.86 7.38 10.79
C GLY A 131 6.16 8.14 9.49
N GLU A 132 7.19 8.98 9.53
CA GLU A 132 7.57 9.80 8.40
C GLU A 132 8.02 8.96 7.20
N THR A 133 7.57 9.30 5.99
CA THR A 133 7.87 8.55 4.76
C THR A 133 9.37 8.39 4.54
N LYS A 134 10.16 9.45 4.77
CA LYS A 134 11.62 9.39 4.64
C LYS A 134 12.25 8.41 5.61
N THR A 135 11.76 8.38 6.86
CA THR A 135 12.26 7.48 7.90
C THR A 135 11.84 6.03 7.64
N VAL A 136 10.57 5.80 7.30
CA VAL A 136 10.02 4.46 7.05
C VAL A 136 10.64 3.82 5.80
N LEU A 137 10.80 4.58 4.71
CA LEU A 137 11.35 4.09 3.46
C LEU A 137 12.88 4.22 3.35
N LYS A 138 13.54 4.86 4.33
CA LYS A 138 14.99 5.14 4.34
C LYS A 138 15.42 5.93 3.11
N ILE A 139 14.72 7.04 2.85
CA ILE A 139 15.07 8.00 1.80
C ILE A 139 16.05 9.00 2.41
N ASP A 140 17.20 9.18 1.75
CA ASP A 140 18.23 10.16 2.11
C ASP A 140 17.80 11.61 1.83
#